data_AF-A0A1F7P9H2-F1
#
_entry.id   AF-A0A1F7P9H2-F1
#
_cell.length_a   1.000
_cell.length_b   1.000
_cell.length_c   1.000
_cell.angle_alpha   90.00
_cell.angle_beta   90.00
_cell.angle_gamma   90.00
#
_symmetry.space_group_name_H-M   'P 1'
#
loop_
_entity.id
_entity.type
_entity.pdbx_description
1 polymer ?
#
loop_
_entity_poly.entity_id
_entity_poly.type
_entity_poly.pdbx_seq_one_letter_code
_entity_poly.pdbx_strand_id
1 'polypeptide(L)'
;MPLAHWLPPIAWMALVLGLSTDAASAEQTSRFLLPLLHWLLPGAAPEQIAAMHGLVRKAGHVTEYAILALLWFRAFRRGRGLGPRASAWLALGVGLAWAFLDEWHQSALLARTGSALDVLLDATGAVAALGVVRLGWRAALDGAATLCLWAAALGGGTFLAINAWIGVASGVLWLAVPAAALALLARRLLRTRARSSA
;
A
#
# COMPACT_ATOMS: atom_id res chain seq x y z
N MET A 1 25.13 -18.50 13.76
CA MET A 1 23.80 -18.29 13.14
C MET A 1 23.95 -18.37 11.63
N PRO A 2 23.13 -19.15 10.89
CA PRO A 2 23.36 -19.35 9.46
C PRO A 2 23.18 -18.04 8.68
N LEU A 3 24.21 -17.64 7.93
CA LEU A 3 24.20 -16.45 7.07
C LEU A 3 23.03 -16.45 6.07
N ALA A 4 22.55 -17.63 5.69
CA ALA A 4 21.42 -17.85 4.79
C ALA A 4 20.12 -17.11 5.20
N HIS A 5 19.95 -16.75 6.47
CA HIS A 5 18.77 -15.98 6.90
C HIS A 5 18.81 -14.52 6.44
N TRP A 6 20.01 -13.96 6.29
CA TRP A 6 20.25 -12.55 5.99
C TRP A 6 20.48 -12.30 4.50
N LEU A 7 20.84 -13.32 3.72
CA LEU A 7 21.00 -13.17 2.27
C LEU A 7 19.72 -12.68 1.57
N PRO A 8 18.50 -13.21 1.83
CA PRO A 8 17.31 -12.75 1.13
C PRO A 8 16.99 -11.26 1.32
N PRO A 9 16.94 -10.67 2.54
CA PRO A 9 16.69 -9.24 2.66
C PRO A 9 17.81 -8.39 2.04
N ILE A 10 19.07 -8.82 2.10
CA ILE A 10 20.19 -8.10 1.46
C ILE A 10 20.05 -8.13 -0.07
N ALA A 11 19.74 -9.28 -0.65
CA ALA A 11 19.49 -9.40 -2.08
C ALA A 11 18.29 -8.55 -2.52
N TRP A 12 17.25 -8.48 -1.69
CA TRP A 12 16.10 -7.62 -1.96
C TRP A 12 16.43 -6.13 -1.88
N MET A 13 17.28 -5.70 -0.94
CA MET A 13 17.77 -4.33 -0.89
C MET A 13 18.56 -3.97 -2.14
N ALA A 14 19.40 -4.88 -2.66
CA ALA A 14 20.09 -4.67 -3.92
C ALA A 14 19.13 -4.56 -5.11
N LEU A 15 18.05 -5.36 -5.11
CA LEU A 15 16.97 -5.24 -6.10
C LEU A 15 16.30 -3.87 -6.03
N VAL A 16 15.87 -3.42 -4.84
CA VAL A 16 15.25 -2.10 -4.63
C VAL A 16 16.17 -1.01 -5.15
N LEU A 17 17.44 -1.01 -4.75
CA LEU A 17 18.42 -0.02 -5.23
C LEU A 17 18.54 0.00 -6.76
N GLY A 18 18.51 -1.17 -7.40
CA GLY A 18 18.51 -1.28 -8.87
C GLY A 18 17.26 -0.69 -9.51
N LEU A 19 16.08 -0.95 -8.94
CA LEU A 19 14.80 -0.38 -9.38
C LEU A 19 14.72 1.14 -9.13
N SER A 20 15.47 1.65 -8.15
CA SER A 20 15.54 3.08 -7.85
C SER A 20 16.43 3.88 -8.80
N THR A 21 17.12 3.21 -9.74
CA THR A 21 17.87 3.88 -10.80
C THR A 21 16.97 4.41 -11.94
N ASP A 22 17.56 5.10 -12.91
CA ASP A 22 16.87 5.55 -14.11
C ASP A 22 16.30 4.40 -14.96
N ALA A 23 16.80 3.17 -14.76
CA ALA A 23 16.31 1.97 -15.43
C ALA A 23 14.83 1.66 -15.13
N ALA A 24 14.30 2.11 -13.98
CA ALA A 24 12.87 2.01 -13.66
C ALA A 24 12.19 3.40 -13.54
N SER A 25 12.77 4.42 -14.18
CA SER A 25 12.18 5.77 -14.26
C SER A 25 10.76 5.74 -14.85
N ALA A 26 10.01 6.81 -14.62
CA ALA A 26 8.70 6.99 -15.24
C ALA A 26 8.81 6.93 -16.77
N GLU A 27 9.84 7.55 -17.36
CA GLU A 27 10.07 7.50 -18.79
C GLU A 27 10.26 6.05 -19.28
N GLN A 28 11.17 5.29 -18.65
CA GLN A 28 11.49 3.94 -19.10
C GLN A 28 10.34 2.96 -18.89
N THR A 29 9.64 3.04 -17.76
CA THR A 29 8.46 2.19 -17.49
C THR A 29 7.29 2.51 -18.40
N SER A 30 7.12 3.78 -18.81
CA SER A 30 6.03 4.20 -19.70
C SER A 30 6.12 3.54 -21.08
N ARG A 31 7.33 3.26 -21.58
CA ARG A 31 7.57 2.58 -22.88
C ARG A 31 6.94 1.19 -22.96
N PHE A 32 6.77 0.51 -21.82
CA PHE A 32 6.15 -0.81 -21.74
C PHE A 32 4.72 -0.76 -21.20
N LEU A 33 4.47 0.08 -20.18
CA LEU A 33 3.19 0.13 -19.49
C LEU A 33 2.14 0.92 -20.28
N LEU A 34 2.49 2.01 -20.98
CA LEU A 34 1.50 2.77 -21.75
C LEU A 34 0.89 1.96 -22.90
N PRO A 35 1.66 1.22 -23.74
CA PRO A 35 1.06 0.37 -24.77
C PRO A 35 0.11 -0.68 -24.18
N LEU A 36 0.50 -1.31 -23.06
CA LEU A 36 -0.34 -2.28 -22.37
C LEU A 36 -1.63 -1.64 -21.83
N LEU A 37 -1.53 -0.45 -21.22
CA LEU A 37 -2.68 0.26 -20.68
C LEU A 37 -3.64 0.73 -21.80
N HIS A 38 -3.12 1.23 -22.92
CA HIS A 38 -3.95 1.56 -24.08
C HIS A 38 -4.62 0.32 -24.69
N TRP A 39 -3.93 -0.82 -24.71
CA TRP A 39 -4.53 -2.07 -25.17
C TRP A 39 -5.64 -2.56 -24.23
N LEU A 40 -5.44 -2.47 -22.91
CA LEU A 40 -6.43 -2.86 -21.90
C LEU A 40 -7.62 -1.90 -21.82
N LEU A 41 -7.39 -0.59 -22.00
CA LEU A 41 -8.36 0.48 -21.81
C LEU A 41 -8.39 1.41 -23.04
N PRO A 42 -8.84 0.92 -24.20
CA PRO A 42 -8.76 1.67 -25.46
C PRO A 42 -9.61 2.96 -25.47
N GLY A 43 -10.60 3.06 -24.59
CA GLY A 43 -11.46 4.25 -24.45
C GLY A 43 -11.06 5.21 -23.32
N ALA A 44 -9.96 4.95 -22.61
CA ALA A 44 -9.53 5.83 -21.52
C ALA A 44 -8.86 7.10 -22.04
N ALA A 45 -9.13 8.24 -21.39
CA ALA A 45 -8.50 9.51 -21.71
C ALA A 45 -6.99 9.48 -21.39
N PRO A 46 -6.14 10.26 -22.08
CA PRO A 46 -4.69 10.29 -21.84
C PRO A 46 -4.33 10.55 -20.37
N GLU A 47 -5.09 11.40 -19.69
CA GLU A 47 -4.89 11.73 -18.27
C GLU A 47 -5.17 10.53 -17.36
N GLN A 48 -6.17 9.72 -17.71
CA GLN A 48 -6.51 8.50 -16.96
C GLN A 48 -5.42 7.44 -17.13
N ILE A 49 -4.87 7.31 -18.33
CA ILE A 49 -3.75 6.40 -18.61
C ILE A 49 -2.50 6.83 -17.84
N ALA A 50 -2.16 8.12 -17.85
CA ALA A 50 -1.04 8.67 -17.08
C ALA A 50 -1.22 8.46 -15.58
N ALA A 51 -2.42 8.68 -15.05
CA ALA A 51 -2.75 8.42 -13.65
C ALA A 51 -2.59 6.92 -13.31
N MET A 52 -3.07 6.02 -14.19
CA MET A 52 -2.96 4.58 -13.98
C MET A 52 -1.49 4.12 -14.00
N HIS A 53 -0.68 4.65 -14.91
CA HIS A 53 0.76 4.38 -14.93
C HIS A 53 1.44 4.82 -13.61
N GLY A 54 1.10 6.02 -13.12
CA GLY A 54 1.56 6.49 -11.81
C GLY A 54 1.12 5.58 -10.65
N LEU A 55 -0.12 5.09 -10.66
CA LEU A 55 -0.65 4.17 -9.65
C LEU A 55 0.08 2.82 -9.67
N VAL A 56 0.37 2.27 -10.85
CA VAL A 56 1.13 1.02 -10.99
C VAL A 56 2.53 1.17 -10.39
N ARG A 57 3.20 2.29 -10.64
CA ARG A 57 4.52 2.58 -10.05
C ARG A 57 4.44 2.66 -8.52
N LYS A 58 3.48 3.42 -7.98
CA LYS A 58 3.24 3.51 -6.54
C LYS A 58 2.91 2.16 -5.89
N ALA A 59 2.17 1.29 -6.59
CA ALA A 59 1.93 -0.07 -6.13
C ALA A 59 3.22 -0.91 -6.08
N GLY A 60 4.15 -0.69 -7.02
CA GLY A 60 5.50 -1.26 -6.99
C GLY A 60 6.24 -0.93 -5.71
N HIS A 61 6.37 0.36 -5.38
CA HIS A 61 6.97 0.88 -4.15
C HIS A 61 6.39 0.23 -2.88
N VAL A 62 5.05 0.25 -2.75
CA VAL A 62 4.36 -0.41 -1.62
C VAL A 62 4.70 -1.91 -1.54
N THR A 63 4.79 -2.60 -2.68
CA THR A 63 5.09 -4.03 -2.75
C THR A 63 6.54 -4.33 -2.38
N GLU A 64 7.48 -3.53 -2.89
CA GLU A 64 8.92 -3.65 -2.61
C GLU A 64 9.19 -3.57 -1.10
N TYR A 65 8.62 -2.56 -0.43
CA TYR A 65 8.83 -2.36 1.00
C TYR A 65 8.02 -3.31 1.88
N ALA A 66 6.85 -3.79 1.40
CA ALA A 66 6.14 -4.89 2.03
C ALA A 66 7.00 -6.17 2.07
N ILE A 67 7.57 -6.56 0.93
CA ILE A 67 8.43 -7.75 0.83
C ILE A 67 9.70 -7.56 1.68
N LEU A 68 10.35 -6.40 1.59
CA LEU A 68 11.54 -6.07 2.39
C LEU A 68 11.27 -6.25 3.89
N ALA A 69 10.16 -5.72 4.39
CA ALA A 69 9.77 -5.84 5.80
C ALA A 69 9.55 -7.30 6.21
N LEU A 70 8.90 -8.12 5.38
CA LEU A 70 8.71 -9.54 5.65
C LEU A 70 10.02 -10.32 5.68
N LEU A 71 10.95 -10.00 4.77
CA LEU A 71 12.26 -10.65 4.72
C LEU A 71 13.11 -10.31 5.94
N TRP A 72 13.13 -9.05 6.36
CA TRP A 72 13.81 -8.63 7.59
C TRP A 72 13.14 -9.20 8.83
N PHE A 73 11.81 -9.22 8.89
CA PHE A 73 11.08 -9.87 9.98
C PHE A 73 11.47 -11.34 10.11
N ARG A 74 11.47 -12.09 9.00
CA ARG A 74 11.90 -13.49 8.95
C ARG A 74 13.35 -13.65 9.40
N ALA A 75 14.25 -12.77 8.95
CA ALA A 75 15.66 -12.79 9.32
C ALA A 75 15.87 -12.55 10.83
N PHE A 76 15.15 -11.60 11.44
CA PHE A 76 15.23 -11.39 12.88
C PHE A 76 14.60 -12.53 13.69
N ARG A 77 13.47 -13.09 13.23
CA ARG A 77 12.80 -14.23 13.87
C ARG A 77 13.65 -15.49 13.87
N ARG A 78 14.17 -15.88 12.71
CA ARG A 78 14.88 -17.16 12.53
C ARG A 78 16.38 -17.03 12.70
N GLY A 79 16.95 -15.92 12.25
CA GLY A 79 18.37 -15.63 12.38
C GLY A 79 18.76 -15.38 13.82
N ARG A 80 18.11 -14.42 14.51
CA ARG A 80 18.44 -14.04 15.89
C ARG A 80 17.57 -14.67 16.98
N GLY A 81 16.49 -15.37 16.64
CA GLY A 81 15.57 -15.94 17.62
C GLY A 81 14.74 -14.89 18.37
N LEU A 82 14.63 -13.67 17.86
CA LEU A 82 13.92 -12.59 18.55
C LEU A 82 12.41 -12.86 18.61
N GLY A 83 11.76 -12.32 19.65
CA GLY A 83 10.30 -12.34 19.77
C GLY A 83 9.60 -11.64 18.59
N PRO A 84 8.31 -11.93 18.31
CA PRO A 84 7.59 -11.34 17.18
C PRO A 84 7.55 -9.81 17.21
N ARG A 85 7.32 -9.21 18.37
CA ARG A 85 7.25 -7.75 18.52
C ARG A 85 8.59 -7.07 18.24
N ALA A 86 9.68 -7.58 18.83
CA ALA A 86 11.01 -7.04 18.60
C ALA A 86 11.44 -7.20 17.13
N SER A 87 11.13 -8.35 16.52
CA SER A 87 11.42 -8.60 15.10
C SER A 87 10.68 -7.64 14.17
N ALA A 88 9.40 -7.34 14.46
CA ALA A 88 8.60 -6.40 13.67
C ALA A 88 9.13 -4.97 13.79
N TRP A 89 9.45 -4.50 14.99
CA TRP A 89 10.00 -3.15 15.18
C TRP A 89 11.37 -2.97 14.52
N LEU A 90 12.24 -3.97 14.62
CA LEU A 90 13.54 -3.92 13.92
C LEU A 90 13.37 -3.98 12.40
N ALA A 91 12.48 -4.83 11.88
CA ALA A 91 12.19 -4.89 10.45
C ALA A 91 11.63 -3.56 9.93
N LEU A 92 10.72 -2.94 10.68
CA LEU A 92 10.19 -1.61 10.35
C LEU A 92 11.28 -0.54 10.38
N GLY A 93 12.12 -0.54 11.41
CA GLY A 93 13.24 0.41 11.52
C GLY A 93 14.22 0.31 10.37
N VAL A 94 14.59 -0.92 9.97
CA VAL A 94 15.45 -1.14 8.80
C VAL A 94 14.76 -0.73 7.50
N GLY A 95 13.48 -1.06 7.33
CA GLY A 95 12.70 -0.65 6.15
C GLY A 95 12.59 0.86 6.02
N LEU A 96 12.32 1.58 7.11
CA LEU A 96 12.28 3.04 7.14
C LEU A 96 13.64 3.65 6.81
N ALA A 97 14.71 3.16 7.44
CA ALA A 97 16.06 3.64 7.13
C ALA A 97 16.43 3.41 5.65
N TRP A 98 16.00 2.28 5.09
CA TRP A 98 16.20 1.99 3.67
C TRP A 98 15.35 2.89 2.76
N ALA A 99 14.10 3.21 3.12
CA ALA A 99 13.26 4.16 2.39
C ALA A 99 13.88 5.56 2.33
N PHE A 100 14.40 6.04 3.46
CA PHE A 100 15.13 7.31 3.48
C PHE A 100 16.38 7.29 2.60
N LEU A 101 17.15 6.20 2.65
CA LEU A 101 18.37 6.09 1.84
C LEU A 101 18.04 5.97 0.35
N ASP A 102 16.96 5.27 0.01
CA ASP A 102 16.48 5.13 -1.34
C ASP A 102 16.05 6.49 -1.92
N GLU A 103 15.25 7.24 -1.19
CA GLU A 103 14.81 8.57 -1.60
C GLU A 103 15.98 9.54 -1.73
N TRP A 104 16.92 9.47 -0.79
CA TRP A 104 18.16 10.23 -0.86
C TRP A 104 18.95 9.86 -2.13
N HIS A 105 19.09 8.58 -2.44
CA HIS A 105 19.77 8.13 -3.66
C HIS A 105 19.04 8.63 -4.92
N GLN A 106 17.72 8.52 -4.97
CA GLN A 106 16.91 9.01 -6.09
C GLN A 106 17.04 10.53 -6.26
N SER A 107 17.14 11.30 -5.17
CA SER A 107 17.32 12.76 -5.22
C SER A 107 18.61 13.21 -5.93
N ALA A 108 19.58 12.31 -6.08
CA ALA A 108 20.81 12.57 -6.83
C ALA A 108 20.70 12.29 -8.35
N LEU A 109 19.59 11.70 -8.82
CA LEU A 109 19.35 11.36 -10.22
C LEU A 109 18.52 12.44 -10.91
N LEU A 110 18.97 12.91 -12.08
CA LEU A 110 18.32 14.02 -12.81
C LEU A 110 16.90 13.68 -13.30
N ALA A 111 16.62 12.40 -13.60
CA ALA A 111 15.32 11.95 -14.07
C ALA A 111 14.34 11.62 -12.91
N ARG A 112 14.74 11.86 -11.67
CA ARG A 112 13.96 11.58 -10.46
C ARG A 112 13.81 12.83 -9.61
N THR A 113 12.71 12.90 -8.88
CA THR A 113 12.47 13.97 -7.91
C THR A 113 12.29 13.34 -6.55
N GLY A 114 13.15 13.74 -5.60
CA GLY A 114 13.02 13.34 -4.20
C GLY A 114 11.69 13.79 -3.59
N SER A 115 10.99 12.93 -2.85
CA SER A 115 9.68 13.18 -2.25
C SER A 115 9.53 12.50 -0.89
N ALA A 116 9.29 13.31 0.15
CA ALA A 116 8.95 12.78 1.47
C ALA A 116 7.66 11.93 1.47
N LEU A 117 6.77 12.15 0.49
CA LEU A 117 5.57 11.33 0.33
C LEU A 117 5.88 9.92 -0.15
N ASP A 118 6.97 9.73 -0.90
CA ASP A 118 7.37 8.41 -1.39
C ASP A 118 7.98 7.57 -0.25
N VAL A 119 8.78 8.19 0.63
CA VAL A 119 9.20 7.55 1.90
C VAL A 119 8.01 7.13 2.76
N LEU A 120 6.99 7.98 2.88
CA LEU A 120 5.77 7.63 3.63
C LEU A 120 5.01 6.49 2.97
N LEU A 121 4.93 6.48 1.63
CA LEU A 121 4.29 5.43 0.86
C LEU A 121 5.00 4.09 1.07
N ASP A 122 6.32 4.06 0.99
CA ASP A 122 7.15 2.88 1.27
C ASP A 122 6.93 2.35 2.69
N ALA A 123 6.89 3.26 3.66
CA ALA A 123 6.58 2.93 5.05
C ALA A 123 5.20 2.27 5.19
N THR A 124 4.20 2.70 4.41
CA THR A 124 2.86 2.08 4.46
C THR A 124 2.89 0.62 4.03
N GLY A 125 3.68 0.26 3.01
CA GLY A 125 3.86 -1.12 2.57
C GLY A 125 4.45 -2.00 3.66
N ALA A 126 5.51 -1.51 4.32
CA ALA A 126 6.15 -2.21 5.43
C ALA A 126 5.18 -2.41 6.61
N VAL A 127 4.46 -1.37 7.01
CA VAL A 127 3.47 -1.42 8.10
C VAL A 127 2.33 -2.38 7.77
N ALA A 128 1.79 -2.34 6.55
CA ALA A 128 0.73 -3.23 6.12
C ALA A 128 1.16 -4.70 6.21
N ALA A 129 2.34 -5.04 5.69
CA ALA A 129 2.86 -6.40 5.70
C ALA A 129 3.09 -6.93 7.12
N LEU A 130 3.67 -6.12 8.01
CA LEU A 130 3.87 -6.49 9.41
C LEU A 130 2.55 -6.57 10.19
N GLY A 131 1.56 -5.73 9.84
CA GLY A 131 0.20 -5.81 10.35
C GLY A 131 -0.46 -7.14 9.99
N VAL A 132 -0.33 -7.60 8.74
CA VAL A 132 -0.81 -8.91 8.29
C VAL A 132 -0.15 -10.04 9.07
N VAL A 133 1.16 -9.98 9.30
CA VAL A 133 1.89 -10.97 10.12
C VAL A 133 1.36 -11.02 11.55
N ARG A 134 1.03 -9.86 12.14
CA ARG A 134 0.56 -9.78 13.53
C ARG A 134 -0.89 -10.22 13.70
N LEU A 135 -1.77 -9.81 12.79
CA LEU A 135 -3.22 -9.99 12.93
C LEU A 135 -3.73 -11.24 12.21
N GLY A 136 -2.98 -11.75 11.23
CA GLY A 136 -3.43 -12.77 10.29
C GLY A 136 -4.18 -12.17 9.11
N TRP A 137 -4.11 -12.84 7.95
CA TRP A 137 -4.66 -12.33 6.69
C TRP A 137 -6.18 -12.07 6.74
N ARG A 138 -6.95 -12.92 7.44
CA ARG A 138 -8.40 -12.75 7.59
C ARG A 138 -8.75 -11.47 8.34
N ALA A 139 -8.14 -11.27 9.51
CA ALA A 139 -8.38 -10.08 10.32
C ALA A 139 -7.89 -8.80 9.62
N ALA A 140 -6.77 -8.89 8.88
CA ALA A 140 -6.25 -7.78 8.10
C ALA A 140 -7.22 -7.39 6.97
N LEU A 141 -7.72 -8.36 6.19
CA LEU A 141 -8.71 -8.11 5.14
C LEU A 141 -10.03 -7.57 5.72
N ASP A 142 -10.49 -8.12 6.84
CA ASP A 142 -11.69 -7.62 7.52
C ASP A 142 -11.53 -6.17 7.99
N GLY A 143 -10.37 -5.84 8.52
CA GLY A 143 -9.99 -4.48 8.91
C GLY A 143 -9.96 -3.54 7.72
N ALA A 144 -9.25 -3.90 6.65
CA ALA A 144 -9.16 -3.13 5.41
C ALA A 144 -10.55 -2.89 4.80
N ALA A 145 -11.37 -3.93 4.68
CA ALA A 145 -12.74 -3.80 4.19
C ALA A 145 -13.60 -2.89 5.09
N THR A 146 -13.42 -2.96 6.41
CA THR A 146 -14.13 -2.05 7.34
C THR A 146 -13.69 -0.59 7.12
N LEU A 147 -12.40 -0.34 6.91
CA LEU A 147 -11.88 0.99 6.61
C LEU A 147 -12.41 1.51 5.26
N CYS A 148 -12.43 0.68 4.22
CA CYS A 148 -13.00 1.05 2.92
C CYS A 148 -14.48 1.42 3.04
N LEU A 149 -15.26 0.66 3.80
CA LEU A 149 -16.67 0.97 4.04
C LEU A 149 -16.85 2.29 4.81
N TRP A 150 -16.01 2.57 5.81
CA TRP A 150 -16.02 3.86 6.51
C TRP A 150 -15.62 5.02 5.60
N ALA A 151 -14.59 4.84 4.77
CA ALA A 151 -14.17 5.85 3.81
C ALA A 151 -15.28 6.14 2.79
N ALA A 152 -15.94 5.10 2.27
CA ALA A 152 -17.09 5.25 1.37
C ALA A 152 -18.28 5.94 2.06
N ALA A 153 -18.60 5.57 3.30
CA ALA A 153 -19.71 6.15 4.04
C ALA A 153 -19.45 7.63 4.42
N LEU A 154 -18.30 7.93 5.02
CA LEU A 154 -17.96 9.28 5.49
C LEU A 154 -17.60 10.19 4.32
N GLY A 155 -16.64 9.77 3.48
CA GLY A 155 -16.19 10.57 2.33
C GLY A 155 -17.31 10.77 1.31
N GLY A 156 -18.05 9.71 1.00
CA GLY A 156 -19.21 9.81 0.11
C GLY A 156 -20.35 10.63 0.73
N GLY A 157 -20.58 10.54 2.05
CA GLY A 157 -21.53 11.40 2.76
C GLY A 157 -21.16 12.88 2.69
N THR A 158 -19.88 13.21 2.88
CA THR A 158 -19.37 14.58 2.68
C THR A 158 -19.59 15.05 1.24
N PHE A 159 -19.29 14.20 0.25
CA PHE A 159 -19.51 14.53 -1.16
C PHE A 159 -21.00 14.74 -1.49
N LEU A 160 -21.89 13.90 -0.95
CA LEU A 160 -23.34 14.07 -1.07
C LEU A 160 -23.80 15.42 -0.51
N ALA A 161 -23.30 15.81 0.67
CA ALA A 161 -23.66 17.08 1.29
C ALA A 161 -23.17 18.29 0.48
N ILE A 162 -21.93 18.26 -0.02
CA ILE A 162 -21.37 19.30 -0.88
C ILE A 162 -22.18 19.41 -2.16
N ASN A 163 -22.42 18.29 -2.85
CA ASN A 163 -23.18 18.25 -4.09
C ASN A 163 -24.60 18.79 -3.92
N ALA A 164 -25.28 18.44 -2.82
CA ALA A 164 -26.59 18.98 -2.49
C ALA A 164 -26.54 20.50 -2.25
N TRP A 165 -25.50 21.00 -1.57
CA TRP A 165 -25.30 22.42 -1.33
C TRP A 165 -25.10 23.21 -2.63
N ILE A 166 -24.30 22.68 -3.56
CA ILE A 166 -23.96 23.36 -4.82
C ILE A 166 -24.93 23.03 -5.98
N GLY A 167 -25.99 22.24 -5.72
CA GLY A 167 -27.00 21.88 -6.71
C GLY A 167 -26.55 20.88 -7.78
N VAL A 168 -25.50 20.09 -7.51
CA VAL A 168 -24.96 19.08 -8.44
C VAL A 168 -25.56 17.70 -8.13
N ALA A 169 -25.93 16.95 -9.17
CA ALA A 169 -26.46 15.60 -9.02
C ALA A 169 -25.36 14.60 -8.59
N SER A 170 -25.64 13.81 -7.55
CA SER A 170 -24.66 12.85 -7.00
C SER A 170 -24.71 11.44 -7.59
N GLY A 171 -25.70 11.14 -8.44
CA GLY A 171 -25.83 9.86 -9.15
C GLY A 171 -25.74 8.64 -8.23
N VAL A 172 -24.80 7.73 -8.54
CA VAL A 172 -24.59 6.45 -7.83
C VAL A 172 -24.23 6.62 -6.35
N LEU A 173 -23.73 7.79 -5.93
CA LEU A 173 -23.40 8.05 -4.52
C LEU A 173 -24.61 7.93 -3.60
N TRP A 174 -25.82 8.24 -4.09
CA TRP A 174 -27.07 8.06 -3.35
C TRP A 174 -27.35 6.60 -2.98
N LEU A 175 -26.77 5.65 -3.71
CA LEU A 175 -26.89 4.21 -3.44
C LEU A 175 -25.66 3.67 -2.70
N ALA A 176 -24.46 4.06 -3.14
CA ALA A 176 -23.21 3.54 -2.61
C ALA A 176 -22.98 3.94 -1.14
N VAL A 177 -23.33 5.17 -0.76
CA VAL A 177 -23.10 5.69 0.60
C VAL A 177 -23.99 4.99 1.64
N PRO A 178 -25.32 4.90 1.45
CA PRO A 178 -26.16 4.13 2.36
C PRO A 178 -25.81 2.64 2.40
N ALA A 179 -25.46 2.03 1.26
CA ALA A 179 -25.04 0.63 1.21
C ALA A 179 -23.79 0.38 2.07
N ALA A 180 -22.80 1.28 2.01
CA ALA A 180 -21.61 1.21 2.84
C ALA A 180 -21.94 1.33 4.35
N ALA A 181 -22.83 2.26 4.72
CA ALA A 181 -23.29 2.42 6.10
C ALA A 181 -24.06 1.20 6.62
N LEU A 182 -24.94 0.62 5.81
CA LEU A 182 -25.68 -0.61 6.15
C LEU A 182 -24.73 -1.80 6.32
N ALA A 183 -23.73 -1.95 5.45
CA ALA A 183 -22.73 -3.00 5.58
C ALA A 183 -21.92 -2.88 6.88
N LEU A 184 -21.57 -1.65 7.30
CA LEU A 184 -20.94 -1.39 8.61
C LEU A 184 -21.82 -1.79 9.78
N LEU A 185 -23.12 -1.44 9.73
CA LEU A 185 -24.09 -1.81 10.75
C LEU A 185 -24.23 -3.33 10.85
N ALA A 186 -24.42 -4.01 9.71
CA ALA A 186 -24.51 -5.46 9.64
C ALA A 186 -23.26 -6.14 10.24
N ARG A 187 -22.06 -5.66 9.87
CA ARG A 187 -20.79 -6.14 10.45
C ARG A 187 -20.73 -5.97 11.96
N ARG A 188 -21.20 -4.85 12.50
CA ARG A 188 -21.26 -4.60 13.95
C ARG A 188 -22.20 -5.59 14.64
N LEU A 189 -23.40 -5.78 14.10
CA LEU A 189 -24.43 -6.66 14.66
C LEU A 189 -23.99 -8.14 14.65
N LEU A 190 -23.36 -8.59 13.56
CA LEU A 190 -22.83 -9.95 13.48
C LEU A 190 -21.71 -10.19 14.51
N ARG A 191 -20.82 -9.22 14.72
CA ARG A 191 -19.75 -9.31 15.73
C ARG A 191 -20.29 -9.31 17.15
N THR A 192 -21.33 -8.52 17.46
CA THR A 192 -21.95 -8.54 18.80
C THR A 192 -22.61 -9.88 19.07
N ARG A 193 -23.31 -10.45 18.08
CA ARG A 193 -23.98 -11.75 18.20
C ARG A 193 -23.00 -12.91 18.41
N ALA A 194 -21.88 -12.90 17.68
CA ALA A 194 -20.84 -13.92 17.84
C ALA A 194 -20.16 -13.89 19.21
N ARG A 195 -20.06 -12.70 19.85
CA ARG A 195 -19.50 -12.55 21.20
C ARG A 195 -20.47 -12.96 22.32
N SER A 196 -21.77 -12.88 22.08
CA SER A 196 -22.78 -13.33 23.05
C SER A 196 -23.01 -14.85 23.05
N SER A 197 -22.50 -15.56 22.03
CA SER A 197 -22.66 -17.01 21.85
C SER A 197 -21.39 -17.83 22.18
N ALA A 198 -20.32 -17.17 22.62
CA ALA A 198 -19.04 -17.77 22.99
C ALA A 198 -18.79 -17.58 24.48
#